data_AF-A0A921KWE0-F1
#
_entry.id   AF-A0A921KWE0-F1
#
_cell.length_a   1.000
_cell.length_b   1.000
_cell.length_c   1.000
_cell.angle_alpha   90.00
_cell.angle_beta   90.00
_cell.angle_gamma   90.00
#
_symmetry.space_group_name_H-M   'P 1'
#
loop_
_entity.id
_entity.type
_entity.pdbx_description
1 polymer ?
#
loop_
_entity_poly.entity_id
_entity_poly.type
_entity_poly.pdbx_seq_one_letter_code
_entity_poly.pdbx_strand_id
1 'polypeptide(L)'
;MENPIKRFFGTNKNEVEVIDAIAQKSNTSVEQVKSILNASQQIIEMNNKEILQKQEDTTNMLIRHERMMNDLKASQNQINNRQKITNQHLKELRKLIDDKARKALGNQEQLDLDGLMFGNLTTSELFREQQVKAQNTKEYNKQLRKYKNKIWRIVKDHLNDVYNTPLQIKVEFFNDYMFDDIYNRISSLNVHEIRR
;
A
#
# COMPACT_ATOMS: atom_id res chain seq x y z
N MET A 1 -19.22 34.23 -25.89
CA MET A 1 -19.58 35.27 -24.89
C MET A 1 -19.29 36.62 -25.52
N GLU A 2 -20.29 37.46 -25.72
CA GLU A 2 -20.12 38.77 -26.36
C GLU A 2 -19.44 39.77 -25.41
N ASN A 3 -18.47 40.53 -25.95
CA ASN A 3 -17.69 41.53 -25.22
C ASN A 3 -18.62 42.66 -24.72
N PRO A 4 -18.71 42.92 -23.41
CA PRO A 4 -19.64 43.91 -22.83
C PRO A 4 -19.38 45.35 -23.28
N ILE A 5 -18.21 45.63 -23.89
CA ILE A 5 -17.89 46.93 -24.47
C ILE A 5 -18.66 47.16 -25.78
N LYS A 6 -19.00 46.11 -26.54
CA LYS A 6 -19.79 46.26 -27.80
C LYS A 6 -21.21 46.81 -27.57
N ARG A 7 -21.74 46.77 -26.34
CA ARG A 7 -23.02 47.40 -26.00
C ARG A 7 -22.96 48.93 -25.89
N PHE A 8 -21.77 49.50 -25.68
CA PHE A 8 -21.59 50.96 -25.62
C PHE A 8 -21.12 51.56 -26.95
N PHE A 9 -20.40 50.78 -27.76
CA PHE A 9 -19.76 51.25 -29.01
C PHE A 9 -20.41 50.66 -30.27
N GLY A 10 -21.74 50.65 -30.29
CA GLY A 10 -22.51 50.40 -31.51
C GLY A 10 -22.67 51.69 -32.30
N THR A 11 -21.98 51.80 -33.44
CA THR A 11 -22.05 52.85 -34.48
C THR A 11 -21.40 54.21 -34.16
N ASN A 12 -20.45 54.59 -35.05
CA ASN A 12 -19.48 55.70 -35.02
C ASN A 12 -19.98 57.12 -34.69
N LYS A 13 -21.28 57.40 -34.50
CA LYS A 13 -21.78 58.73 -34.14
C LYS A 13 -21.79 58.98 -32.63
N ASN A 14 -22.21 57.99 -31.85
CA ASN A 14 -22.30 58.14 -30.38
C ASN A 14 -20.92 58.17 -29.71
N GLU A 15 -19.93 57.52 -30.31
CA GLU A 15 -18.56 57.47 -29.78
C GLU A 15 -17.87 58.83 -29.87
N VAL A 16 -18.04 59.55 -30.99
CA VAL A 16 -17.47 60.89 -31.19
C VAL A 16 -18.15 61.91 -30.25
N GLU A 17 -19.47 61.86 -30.12
CA GLU A 17 -20.22 62.74 -29.22
C GLU A 17 -19.86 62.53 -27.74
N VAL A 18 -19.63 61.28 -27.32
CA VAL A 18 -19.20 60.96 -25.95
C VAL A 18 -17.77 61.43 -25.67
N ILE A 19 -16.85 61.25 -26.62
CA ILE A 19 -15.46 61.72 -26.47
C ILE A 19 -15.42 63.25 -26.40
N ASP A 20 -16.18 63.94 -27.25
CA ASP A 20 -16.26 65.40 -27.27
C ASP A 20 -16.89 65.95 -25.98
N ALA A 21 -17.95 65.29 -25.47
CA ALA A 21 -18.57 65.65 -24.21
C ALA A 21 -17.62 65.46 -23.01
N ILE A 22 -16.83 64.37 -23.00
CA ILE A 22 -15.80 64.14 -21.98
C ILE A 22 -14.71 65.20 -22.08
N ALA A 23 -14.25 65.53 -23.29
CA ALA A 23 -13.22 66.54 -23.52
C ALA A 23 -13.66 67.92 -22.98
N GLN A 24 -14.89 68.34 -23.30
CA GLN A 24 -15.47 69.59 -22.80
C GLN A 24 -15.63 69.60 -21.27
N LYS A 25 -16.19 68.53 -20.70
CA LYS A 25 -16.47 68.45 -19.26
C LYS A 25 -15.20 68.35 -18.41
N SER A 26 -14.14 67.79 -18.98
CA SER A 26 -12.83 67.62 -18.33
C SER A 26 -11.85 68.74 -18.64
N ASN A 27 -12.26 69.73 -19.44
CA ASN A 27 -11.41 70.81 -19.96
C ASN A 27 -10.08 70.30 -20.56
N THR A 28 -10.17 69.29 -21.43
CA THR A 28 -9.02 68.64 -22.07
C THR A 28 -9.26 68.47 -23.56
N SER A 29 -8.24 68.07 -24.31
CA SER A 29 -8.39 67.86 -25.76
C SER A 29 -9.01 66.49 -26.08
N VAL A 30 -9.78 66.44 -27.16
CA VAL A 30 -10.35 65.20 -27.73
C VAL A 30 -9.26 64.15 -27.98
N GLU A 31 -8.08 64.58 -28.45
CA GLU A 31 -6.94 63.68 -28.69
C GLU A 31 -6.36 63.10 -27.40
N GLN A 32 -6.33 63.86 -26.30
CA GLN A 32 -5.94 63.32 -24.98
C GLN A 32 -6.96 62.29 -24.47
N VAL A 33 -8.27 62.55 -24.64
CA VAL A 33 -9.32 61.57 -24.27
C VAL A 33 -9.17 60.28 -25.08
N LYS A 34 -8.99 60.38 -26.40
CA LYS A 34 -8.74 59.21 -27.26
C LYS A 34 -7.48 58.45 -26.85
N SER A 35 -6.39 59.16 -26.57
CA SER A 35 -5.13 58.54 -26.12
C SER A 35 -5.31 57.75 -24.82
N ILE A 36 -6.08 58.28 -23.86
CA ILE A 36 -6.35 57.61 -22.59
C ILE A 36 -7.24 56.38 -22.78
N LEU A 37 -8.26 56.48 -23.64
CA LEU A 37 -9.15 55.35 -23.97
C LEU A 37 -8.39 54.22 -24.67
N ASN A 38 -7.54 54.56 -25.64
CA ASN A 38 -6.67 53.59 -26.33
C ASN A 38 -5.69 52.92 -25.35
N ALA A 39 -5.04 53.70 -24.48
CA ALA A 39 -4.15 53.14 -23.45
C ALA A 39 -4.91 52.23 -22.48
N SER A 40 -6.12 52.60 -22.07
CA SER A 40 -6.98 51.79 -21.20
C SER A 40 -7.38 50.48 -21.88
N GLN A 41 -7.72 50.52 -23.16
CA GLN A 41 -8.04 49.33 -23.94
C GLN A 41 -6.82 48.40 -24.06
N GLN A 42 -5.64 48.94 -24.35
CA GLN A 42 -4.40 48.16 -24.39
C GLN A 42 -4.09 47.50 -23.04
N ILE A 43 -4.27 48.22 -21.93
CA ILE A 43 -4.10 47.67 -20.57
C ILE A 43 -5.10 46.52 -20.32
N ILE A 44 -6.36 46.68 -20.70
CA ILE A 44 -7.39 45.64 -20.55
C ILE A 44 -7.02 44.40 -21.37
N GLU A 45 -6.60 44.59 -22.62
CA GLU A 45 -6.19 43.48 -23.51
C GLU A 45 -4.95 42.76 -22.99
N MET A 46 -3.95 43.48 -22.48
CA MET A 46 -2.76 42.91 -21.85
C MET A 46 -3.12 42.10 -20.59
N ASN A 47 -3.93 42.68 -19.70
CA ASN A 47 -4.38 42.00 -18.48
C ASN A 47 -5.19 40.74 -18.81
N ASN A 48 -6.07 40.79 -19.81
CA ASN A 48 -6.84 39.63 -20.23
C ASN A 48 -5.94 38.51 -20.78
N LYS A 49 -4.92 38.84 -21.57
CA LYS A 49 -3.94 37.86 -22.05
C LYS A 49 -3.17 37.22 -20.89
N GLU A 50 -2.72 38.02 -19.93
CA GLU A 50 -2.02 37.50 -18.75
C GLU A 50 -2.92 36.60 -17.89
N ILE A 51 -4.18 36.99 -17.70
CA ILE A 51 -5.16 36.17 -16.97
C ILE A 51 -5.40 34.84 -17.67
N LEU A 52 -5.55 34.84 -19.01
CA LEU A 52 -5.73 33.62 -19.78
C LEU A 52 -4.51 32.70 -19.68
N GLN A 53 -3.30 33.25 -19.78
CA GLN A 53 -2.06 32.50 -19.61
C GLN A 53 -1.98 31.85 -18.22
N LYS A 54 -2.25 32.62 -17.16
CA LYS A 54 -2.26 32.11 -15.78
C LYS A 54 -3.31 31.03 -15.57
N GLN A 55 -4.48 31.15 -16.20
CA GLN A 55 -5.51 30.12 -16.16
C GLN A 55 -5.04 28.83 -16.83
N GLU A 56 -4.46 28.93 -18.02
CA GLU A 56 -3.91 27.77 -18.73
C GLU A 56 -2.80 27.07 -17.93
N ASP A 57 -1.87 27.84 -17.35
CA ASP A 57 -0.81 27.31 -16.50
C ASP A 57 -1.38 26.58 -15.27
N THR A 58 -2.41 27.17 -14.64
CA THR A 58 -3.09 26.56 -13.49
C THR A 58 -3.81 25.28 -13.89
N THR A 59 -4.52 25.26 -15.02
CA THR A 59 -5.19 24.06 -15.54
C THR A 59 -4.19 22.96 -15.86
N ASN A 60 -3.07 23.29 -16.50
CA ASN A 60 -2.01 22.33 -16.81
C ASN A 60 -1.38 21.77 -15.53
N MET A 61 -1.19 22.60 -14.50
CA MET A 61 -0.71 22.16 -13.18
C MET A 61 -1.70 21.19 -12.53
N LEU A 62 -3.00 21.50 -12.56
CA LEU A 62 -4.05 20.63 -12.00
C LEU A 62 -4.09 19.27 -12.71
N ILE A 63 -4.01 19.24 -14.04
CA ILE A 63 -3.96 18.00 -14.82
C ILE A 63 -2.72 17.16 -14.46
N ARG A 64 -1.56 17.81 -14.28
CA ARG A 64 -0.33 17.11 -13.84
C ARG A 64 -0.50 16.52 -12.43
N HIS A 65 -1.08 17.27 -11.51
CA HIS A 65 -1.37 16.79 -10.16
C HIS A 65 -2.33 15.60 -10.15
N GLU A 66 -3.37 15.62 -10.98
CA GLU A 66 -4.32 14.52 -11.11
C GLU A 66 -3.65 13.24 -11.61
N ARG A 67 -2.80 13.34 -12.65
CA ARG A 67 -2.01 12.20 -13.15
C ARG A 67 -1.11 11.63 -12.05
N MET A 68 -0.36 12.50 -11.37
CA MET A 68 0.51 12.07 -10.27
C MET A 68 -0.26 11.38 -9.14
N MET A 69 -1.44 11.89 -8.78
CA MET A 69 -2.32 11.25 -7.79
C MET A 69 -2.80 9.85 -8.23
N ASN A 70 -3.15 9.69 -9.51
CA ASN A 70 -3.57 8.40 -10.04
C ASN A 70 -2.41 7.39 -10.06
N ASP A 71 -1.21 7.83 -10.44
CA ASP A 71 0.00 7.00 -10.41
C ASP A 71 0.35 6.57 -8.98
N LEU A 72 0.24 7.50 -8.01
CA LEU A 72 0.42 7.19 -6.59
C LEU A 72 -0.60 6.16 -6.09
N LYS A 73 -1.87 6.27 -6.46
CA LYS A 73 -2.91 5.27 -6.14
C LYS A 73 -2.58 3.91 -6.75
N ALA A 74 -2.15 3.87 -8.01
CA ALA A 74 -1.77 2.63 -8.68
C ALA A 74 -0.59 1.95 -7.98
N SER A 75 0.45 2.72 -7.64
CA SER A 75 1.62 2.25 -6.89
C SER A 75 1.23 1.72 -5.51
N GLN A 76 0.36 2.43 -4.78
CA GLN A 76 -0.14 1.99 -3.48
C GLN A 76 -0.91 0.67 -3.58
N ASN A 77 -1.75 0.50 -4.60
CA ASN A 77 -2.47 -0.75 -4.85
C ASN A 77 -1.53 -1.91 -5.14
N GLN A 78 -0.47 -1.69 -5.92
CA GLN A 78 0.56 -2.71 -6.18
C GLN A 78 1.31 -3.11 -4.91
N ILE A 79 1.65 -2.16 -4.04
CA ILE A 79 2.28 -2.43 -2.74
C ILE A 79 1.35 -3.26 -1.85
N ASN A 80 0.07 -2.86 -1.76
CA ASN A 80 -0.93 -3.57 -0.97
C ASN A 80 -1.14 -5.01 -1.47
N ASN A 81 -1.17 -5.20 -2.80
CA ASN A 81 -1.31 -6.53 -3.39
C ASN A 81 -0.09 -7.41 -3.10
N ARG A 82 1.12 -6.88 -3.22
CA ARG A 82 2.36 -7.60 -2.85
C ARG A 82 2.35 -8.01 -1.38
N GLN A 83 2.01 -7.09 -0.47
CA GLN A 83 1.91 -7.41 0.95
C GLN A 83 0.86 -8.51 1.25
N LYS A 84 -0.27 -8.52 0.53
CA LYS A 84 -1.28 -9.60 0.68
C LYS A 84 -0.72 -10.95 0.26
N ILE A 85 -0.01 -11.01 -0.87
CA ILE A 85 0.62 -12.23 -1.39
C ILE A 85 1.67 -12.73 -0.39
N THR A 86 2.58 -11.85 0.06
CA THR A 86 3.58 -12.21 1.07
C THR A 86 2.95 -12.74 2.34
N ASN A 87 1.88 -12.10 2.83
CA ASN A 87 1.16 -12.58 4.02
C ASN A 87 0.51 -13.96 3.80
N GLN A 88 0.02 -14.25 2.60
CA GLN A 88 -0.53 -15.56 2.26
C GLN A 88 0.58 -16.62 2.22
N HIS A 89 1.67 -16.36 1.52
CA HIS A 89 2.86 -17.21 1.48
C HIS A 89 3.39 -17.52 2.88
N LEU A 90 3.50 -16.50 3.75
CA LEU A 90 3.93 -16.70 5.14
C LEU A 90 2.97 -17.58 5.94
N LYS A 91 1.65 -17.52 5.70
CA LYS A 91 0.67 -18.42 6.34
C LYS A 91 0.86 -19.87 5.86
N GLU A 92 1.09 -20.06 4.57
CA GLU A 92 1.31 -21.38 3.98
C GLU A 92 2.60 -22.02 4.52
N LEU A 93 3.69 -21.24 4.58
CA LEU A 93 4.95 -21.68 5.18
C LEU A 93 4.79 -22.04 6.67
N ARG A 94 4.07 -21.22 7.44
CA ARG A 94 3.79 -21.52 8.85
C ARG A 94 3.01 -22.83 9.01
N LYS A 95 2.00 -23.07 8.17
CA LYS A 95 1.24 -24.32 8.18
C LYS A 95 2.13 -25.52 7.85
N LEU A 96 2.95 -25.41 6.81
CA LEU A 96 3.87 -26.48 6.41
C LEU A 96 4.87 -26.83 7.51
N ILE A 97 5.43 -25.82 8.18
CA ILE A 97 6.34 -26.00 9.31
C ILE A 97 5.64 -26.67 10.48
N ASP A 98 4.40 -26.25 10.79
CA ASP A 98 3.60 -26.86 11.83
C ASP A 98 3.36 -28.35 11.56
N ASP A 99 2.99 -28.70 10.34
CA ASP A 99 2.75 -30.09 9.93
C ASP A 99 4.04 -30.92 9.99
N LYS A 100 5.17 -30.38 9.51
CA LYS A 100 6.48 -31.03 9.58
C LYS A 100 6.95 -31.22 11.03
N ALA A 101 6.78 -30.21 11.87
CA ALA A 101 7.13 -30.28 13.28
C ALA A 101 6.27 -31.31 14.04
N ARG A 102 4.96 -31.38 13.75
CA ARG A 102 4.06 -32.40 14.31
C ARG A 102 4.42 -33.81 13.84
N LYS A 103 4.70 -34.00 12.55
CA LYS A 103 5.20 -35.28 12.01
C LYS A 103 6.52 -35.69 12.66
N ALA A 104 7.42 -34.74 12.86
CA ALA A 104 8.68 -34.99 13.54
C ALA A 104 8.48 -35.30 15.03
N LEU A 105 7.45 -34.76 15.67
CA LEU A 105 7.09 -35.12 17.04
C LEU A 105 6.54 -36.55 17.12
N GLY A 106 5.89 -37.03 16.05
CA GLY A 106 5.33 -38.38 15.97
C GLY A 106 4.04 -38.51 16.79
N ASN A 107 3.22 -39.49 16.42
CA ASN A 107 2.01 -39.88 17.15
C ASN A 107 2.35 -40.28 18.60
N GLN A 108 2.35 -39.32 19.53
CA GLN A 108 2.23 -39.59 20.96
C GLN A 108 0.75 -39.73 21.39
N GLU A 109 -0.20 -39.56 20.46
CA GLU A 109 -1.66 -39.58 20.71
C GLU A 109 -2.43 -40.65 19.91
N GLN A 110 -1.77 -41.67 19.36
CA GLN A 110 -2.47 -42.91 18.95
C GLN A 110 -2.25 -43.91 20.09
N LEU A 111 -3.34 -44.31 20.76
CA LEU A 111 -3.47 -44.95 22.09
C LEU A 111 -3.75 -43.87 23.17
N ASP A 112 -5.00 -43.59 23.53
CA ASP A 112 -5.89 -44.55 24.20
C ASP A 112 -7.39 -44.26 23.91
N LEU A 113 -7.92 -44.78 22.79
CA LEU A 113 -9.38 -44.92 22.64
C LEU A 113 -9.90 -46.22 23.26
N ASP A 114 -9.01 -47.16 23.57
CA ASP A 114 -9.35 -48.46 24.18
C ASP A 114 -9.56 -48.35 25.69
N GLY A 115 -8.79 -47.52 26.41
CA GLY A 115 -9.00 -47.28 27.84
C GLY A 115 -10.37 -46.67 28.20
N LEU A 116 -11.02 -45.96 27.27
CA LEU A 116 -12.37 -45.40 27.46
C LEU A 116 -13.48 -46.42 27.19
N MET A 117 -13.22 -47.44 26.37
CA MET A 117 -14.18 -48.47 25.98
C MET A 117 -14.29 -49.60 27.02
N PHE A 118 -13.31 -49.75 27.93
CA PHE A 118 -13.25 -50.89 28.87
C PHE A 118 -13.35 -50.53 30.37
N GLY A 119 -13.71 -49.28 30.73
CA GLY A 119 -14.29 -48.96 32.05
C GLY A 119 -13.44 -49.26 33.31
N ASN A 120 -12.10 -49.24 33.22
CA ASN A 120 -11.24 -49.72 34.31
C ASN A 120 -10.46 -48.63 35.09
N LEU A 121 -10.76 -47.33 34.96
CA LEU A 121 -10.00 -46.26 35.65
C LEU A 121 -10.78 -45.60 36.79
N THR A 122 -10.14 -45.51 37.95
CA THR A 122 -10.66 -44.79 39.13
C THR A 122 -10.44 -43.26 39.03
N THR A 123 -11.20 -42.47 39.79
CA THR A 123 -11.12 -40.99 39.77
C THR A 123 -9.71 -40.44 40.05
N SER A 124 -8.93 -41.12 40.90
CA SER A 124 -7.52 -40.81 41.18
C SER A 124 -6.60 -40.97 39.97
N GLU A 125 -6.83 -42.00 39.16
CA GLU A 125 -6.06 -42.27 37.95
C GLU A 125 -6.46 -41.29 36.84
N LEU A 126 -7.72 -40.85 36.82
CA LEU A 126 -8.23 -39.83 35.92
C LEU A 126 -7.59 -38.44 36.17
N PHE A 127 -7.35 -38.06 37.44
CA PHE A 127 -6.60 -36.86 37.79
C PHE A 127 -5.11 -36.96 37.43
N ARG A 128 -4.51 -38.14 37.61
CA ARG A 128 -3.11 -38.40 37.25
C ARG A 128 -2.93 -38.41 35.73
N GLU A 129 -3.88 -38.96 34.99
CA GLU A 129 -3.99 -38.84 33.54
C GLU A 129 -4.21 -37.39 33.10
N GLN A 130 -5.04 -36.61 33.77
CA GLN A 130 -5.21 -35.19 33.44
C GLN A 130 -3.94 -34.39 33.70
N GLN A 131 -3.19 -34.68 34.76
CA GLN A 131 -1.87 -34.09 35.00
C GLN A 131 -0.83 -34.54 33.97
N VAL A 132 -0.83 -35.82 33.57
CA VAL A 132 0.03 -36.35 32.50
C VAL A 132 -0.39 -35.77 31.15
N LYS A 133 -1.68 -35.57 30.86
CA LYS A 133 -2.20 -34.89 29.66
C LYS A 133 -1.85 -33.40 29.66
N ALA A 134 -1.85 -32.73 30.81
CA ALA A 134 -1.42 -31.34 30.98
C ALA A 134 0.12 -31.16 30.88
N GLN A 135 0.89 -32.11 31.43
CA GLN A 135 2.34 -32.17 31.29
C GLN A 135 2.75 -32.57 29.87
N ASN A 136 2.05 -33.53 29.26
CA ASN A 136 2.18 -33.90 27.87
C ASN A 136 1.86 -32.70 26.99
N THR A 137 0.79 -31.93 27.20
CA THR A 137 0.56 -30.71 26.38
C THR A 137 1.63 -29.64 26.55
N LYS A 138 2.16 -29.41 27.76
CA LYS A 138 3.23 -28.41 27.97
C LYS A 138 4.57 -28.85 27.37
N GLU A 139 5.02 -30.07 27.63
CA GLU A 139 6.26 -30.62 27.07
C GLU A 139 6.13 -30.88 25.56
N TYR A 140 4.96 -31.34 25.09
CA TYR A 140 4.64 -31.44 23.66
C TYR A 140 4.74 -30.07 22.99
N ASN A 141 4.11 -29.04 23.53
CA ASN A 141 4.17 -27.69 22.95
C ASN A 141 5.60 -27.11 22.97
N LYS A 142 6.38 -27.41 24.01
CA LYS A 142 7.79 -27.03 24.11
C LYS A 142 8.63 -27.73 23.04
N GLN A 143 8.46 -29.03 22.84
CA GLN A 143 9.17 -29.79 21.81
C GLN A 143 8.71 -29.41 20.40
N LEU A 144 7.41 -29.20 20.21
CA LEU A 144 6.85 -28.68 18.97
C LEU A 144 7.49 -27.33 18.63
N ARG A 145 7.57 -26.39 19.58
CA ARG A 145 8.24 -25.10 19.39
C ARG A 145 9.73 -25.27 19.05
N LYS A 146 10.42 -26.21 19.71
CA LYS A 146 11.82 -26.54 19.41
C LYS A 146 12.00 -26.99 17.96
N TYR A 147 11.16 -27.90 17.47
CA TYR A 147 11.20 -28.36 16.08
C TYR A 147 10.84 -27.27 15.07
N LYS A 148 9.81 -26.45 15.34
CA LYS A 148 9.50 -25.28 14.50
C LYS A 148 10.69 -24.32 14.37
N ASN A 149 11.35 -24.01 15.50
CA ASN A 149 12.53 -23.15 15.51
C ASN A 149 13.71 -23.78 14.75
N LYS A 150 13.90 -25.09 14.86
CA LYS A 150 14.94 -25.83 14.13
C LYS A 150 14.71 -25.77 12.62
N ILE A 151 13.48 -26.01 12.16
CA ILE A 151 13.11 -25.90 10.75
C ILE A 151 13.41 -24.49 10.24
N TRP A 152 13.00 -23.45 10.98
CA TRP A 152 13.30 -22.07 10.61
C TRP A 152 14.80 -21.77 10.53
N ARG A 153 15.60 -22.32 11.44
CA ARG A 153 17.05 -22.17 11.39
C ARG A 153 17.63 -22.79 10.11
N ILE A 154 17.23 -24.02 9.78
CA ILE A 154 17.67 -24.69 8.54
C ILE A 154 17.29 -23.88 7.30
N VAL A 155 16.08 -23.30 7.29
CA VAL A 155 15.64 -22.42 6.20
C VAL A 155 16.52 -21.17 6.11
N LYS A 156 16.81 -20.51 7.23
CA LYS A 156 17.65 -19.30 7.23
C LYS A 156 19.09 -19.59 6.82
N ASP A 157 19.64 -20.71 7.24
CA ASP A 157 20.97 -21.16 6.81
C ASP A 157 20.97 -21.36 5.28
N HIS A 158 19.96 -22.06 4.74
CA HIS A 158 19.80 -22.24 3.29
C HIS A 158 19.63 -20.91 2.52
N LEU A 159 18.84 -19.97 3.03
CA LEU A 159 18.67 -18.65 2.40
C LEU A 159 19.95 -17.81 2.48
N ASN A 160 20.74 -17.96 3.55
CA ASN A 160 22.06 -17.34 3.61
C ASN A 160 22.98 -17.92 2.53
N ASP A 161 22.95 -19.23 2.29
CA ASP A 161 23.76 -19.86 1.25
C ASP A 161 23.36 -19.43 -0.17
N VAL A 162 22.05 -19.39 -0.46
CA VAL A 162 21.53 -19.10 -1.81
C VAL A 162 21.48 -17.60 -2.12
N TYR A 163 21.07 -16.79 -1.14
CA TYR A 163 20.74 -15.38 -1.33
C TYR A 163 21.63 -14.43 -0.53
N ASN A 164 22.61 -14.95 0.22
CA ASN A 164 23.46 -14.15 1.12
C ASN A 164 22.64 -13.33 2.14
N THR A 165 21.47 -13.82 2.54
CA THR A 165 20.63 -13.12 3.54
C THR A 165 21.22 -13.24 4.93
N PRO A 166 21.16 -12.20 5.78
CA PRO A 166 21.63 -12.31 7.16
C PRO A 166 20.89 -13.42 7.94
N LEU A 167 21.61 -14.26 8.68
CA LEU A 167 21.01 -15.34 9.50
C LEU A 167 20.00 -14.84 10.55
N GLN A 168 20.09 -13.56 10.93
CA GLN A 168 19.20 -12.92 11.90
C GLN A 168 17.93 -12.32 11.27
N ILE A 169 17.74 -12.49 9.95
CA ILE A 169 16.57 -11.96 9.24
C ILE A 169 15.26 -12.42 9.91
N LYS A 170 14.32 -11.47 10.08
CA LYS A 170 12.97 -11.80 10.55
C LYS A 170 12.18 -12.40 9.40
N VAL A 171 11.33 -13.39 9.70
CA VAL A 171 10.50 -14.10 8.71
C VAL A 171 9.59 -13.14 7.93
N GLU A 172 9.17 -12.03 8.54
CA GLU A 172 8.35 -10.99 7.91
C GLU A 172 9.05 -10.26 6.75
N PHE A 173 10.38 -10.35 6.64
CA PHE A 173 11.16 -9.76 5.56
C PHE A 173 11.48 -10.75 4.43
N PHE A 174 10.91 -11.95 4.45
CA PHE A 174 11.01 -12.86 3.31
C PHE A 174 10.21 -12.33 2.14
N ASN A 175 10.85 -12.31 0.97
CA ASN A 175 10.26 -11.84 -0.26
C ASN A 175 9.55 -12.98 -1.00
N ASP A 176 8.55 -12.63 -1.81
CA ASP A 176 7.75 -13.61 -2.55
C ASP A 176 8.57 -14.51 -3.46
N TYR A 177 9.64 -13.99 -4.09
CA TYR A 177 10.50 -14.80 -4.98
C TYR A 177 11.25 -15.92 -4.25
N MET A 178 11.39 -15.82 -2.92
CA MET A 178 12.03 -16.87 -2.11
C MET A 178 11.03 -17.96 -1.70
N PHE A 179 9.74 -17.77 -1.94
CA PHE A 179 8.69 -18.63 -1.41
C PHE A 179 8.86 -20.09 -1.84
N ASP A 180 9.00 -20.33 -3.14
CA ASP A 180 9.07 -21.69 -3.69
C ASP A 180 10.31 -22.43 -3.16
N ASP A 181 11.45 -21.76 -3.06
CA ASP A 181 12.68 -22.32 -2.50
C ASP A 181 12.51 -22.68 -1.02
N ILE A 182 11.92 -21.78 -0.23
CA ILE A 182 11.65 -22.04 1.18
C ILE A 182 10.67 -23.21 1.33
N TYR A 183 9.60 -23.22 0.53
CA TYR A 183 8.59 -24.27 0.53
C TYR A 183 9.20 -25.62 0.19
N ASN A 184 9.98 -25.69 -0.89
CA ASN A 184 10.68 -26.89 -1.33
C ASN A 184 11.69 -27.36 -0.29
N ARG A 185 12.45 -26.43 0.30
CA ARG A 185 13.41 -26.76 1.35
C ARG A 185 12.72 -27.39 2.54
N ILE A 186 11.66 -26.78 3.07
CA ILE A 186 10.90 -27.35 4.20
C ILE A 186 10.27 -28.69 3.82
N SER A 187 9.72 -28.80 2.61
CA SER A 187 9.09 -30.03 2.11
C SER A 187 10.07 -31.18 1.99
N SER A 188 11.32 -30.90 1.62
CA SER A 188 12.41 -31.87 1.52
C SER A 188 12.96 -32.33 2.88
N LEU A 189 12.66 -31.64 3.98
CA LEU A 189 13.21 -32.00 5.29
C LEU A 189 12.69 -33.35 5.77
N ASN A 190 13.64 -34.19 6.17
CA ASN A 190 13.40 -35.49 6.78
C ASN A 190 13.16 -35.33 8.28
N VAL A 191 12.34 -36.22 8.85
CA VAL A 191 12.05 -36.21 10.30
C VAL A 191 13.33 -36.29 11.15
N HIS A 192 14.31 -37.07 10.70
CA HIS A 192 15.60 -37.20 11.39
C HIS A 192 16.39 -35.88 11.43
N GLU A 193 16.34 -35.08 10.37
CA GLU A 193 17.02 -33.78 10.32
C GLU A 193 16.39 -32.77 11.29
N ILE A 194 15.07 -32.88 11.51
CA ILE A 194 14.33 -32.02 12.44
C ILE A 194 14.59 -32.43 13.90
N ARG A 195 14.75 -33.73 14.16
CA ARG A 195 14.98 -34.29 15.51
C ARG A 195 16.41 -34.10 16.04
N ARG A 196 17.41 -34.01 15.15
CA ARG A 196 18.82 -33.76 15.49
C ARG A 196 19.05 -32.31 15.95
#